data_AF-A0A9E2GQA5-F1
#
_entry.id   AF-A0A9E2GQA5-F1
#
_cell.length_a   1.000
_cell.length_b   1.000
_cell.length_c   1.000
_cell.angle_alpha   90.00
_cell.angle_beta   90.00
_cell.angle_gamma   90.00
#
_symmetry.space_group_name_H-M   'P 1'
#
loop_
_entity.id
_entity.type
_entity.pdbx_description
1 polymer ?
#
loop_
_entity_poly.entity_id
_entity_poly.type
_entity_poly.pdbx_seq_one_letter_code
_entity_poly.pdbx_strand_id
1 'polypeptide(L)' 'MPDRTVNKEPYQQAYYPPVPTLFTRSMRTSFLWQCWRFVVINIKMLKLLARSHH' A
#
# COMPACT_ATOMS: atom_id res chain seq x y z
N MET A 1 -1.80 -39.56 33.60
CA MET A 1 -1.04 -38.69 32.67
C MET A 1 -1.98 -37.57 32.23
N PRO A 2 -1.74 -36.29 32.55
CA PRO A 2 -2.63 -35.23 32.07
C PRO A 2 -2.37 -34.99 30.58
N ASP A 3 -3.43 -35.09 29.78
CA ASP A 3 -3.45 -34.77 28.35
C ASP A 3 -3.17 -33.27 28.16
N ARG A 4 -2.07 -32.96 27.47
CA ARG A 4 -1.66 -31.58 27.20
C ARG A 4 -2.35 -31.12 25.93
N THR A 5 -3.59 -30.66 26.03
CA THR A 5 -4.22 -29.89 24.96
C THR A 5 -3.47 -28.56 24.80
N VAL A 6 -2.49 -28.56 23.90
CA VAL A 6 -1.75 -27.36 23.52
C VAL A 6 -2.72 -26.44 22.76
N ASN A 7 -3.27 -25.46 23.47
CA ASN A 7 -4.08 -24.42 22.87
C ASN A 7 -3.17 -23.57 21.96
N LYS A 8 -3.20 -23.83 20.64
CA LYS A 8 -2.47 -23.04 19.66
C LYS A 8 -3.21 -21.72 19.49
N GLU A 9 -2.77 -20.70 20.20
CA GLU A 9 -3.32 -19.34 20.08
C GLU A 9 -3.27 -18.89 18.60
N PRO A 10 -4.34 -18.30 18.03
CA PRO A 10 -4.49 -18.10 16.58
C PRO A 10 -3.54 -17.05 15.95
N TYR A 11 -2.60 -16.47 16.71
CA TYR A 11 -2.05 -15.14 16.42
C TYR A 11 -0.53 -15.01 16.50
N GLN A 12 0.27 -16.06 16.40
CA GLN A 12 1.72 -15.90 16.60
C GLN A 12 2.58 -15.99 15.33
N GLN A 13 1.98 -16.18 14.15
CA GLN A 13 2.73 -16.19 12.88
C GLN A 13 1.98 -15.51 11.71
N ALA A 14 0.99 -14.68 12.01
CA ALA A 14 0.28 -13.93 10.99
C ALA A 14 1.04 -12.63 10.69
N TYR A 15 1.55 -12.54 9.47
CA TYR A 15 1.87 -11.30 8.75
C TYR A 15 3.20 -10.61 9.10
N TYR A 16 4.29 -11.11 8.49
CA TYR A 16 5.44 -10.24 8.23
C TYR A 16 4.99 -9.20 7.18
N PRO A 17 5.00 -7.89 7.48
CA PRO A 17 4.66 -6.90 6.47
C PRO A 17 5.65 -7.06 5.32
N PRO A 18 5.20 -7.07 4.06
CA PRO A 18 6.10 -7.12 2.92
C PRO A 18 7.01 -5.90 3.00
N VAL A 19 8.25 -6.12 3.44
CA VAL A 19 9.25 -5.05 3.57
C VAL A 19 9.38 -4.46 2.17
N PRO A 20 9.22 -3.15 2.01
CA PRO A 20 9.24 -2.53 0.70
C PRO A 20 10.56 -2.87 0.03
N THR A 21 10.48 -3.69 -1.01
CA THR A 21 11.62 -4.04 -1.85
C THR A 21 12.27 -2.78 -2.38
N LEU A 22 13.57 -2.86 -2.69
CA LEU A 22 14.35 -1.73 -3.21
C LEU A 22 13.65 -1.06 -4.40
N PHE A 23 12.95 -1.85 -5.23
CA PHE A 23 12.08 -1.37 -6.31
C PHE A 23 10.97 -0.42 -5.82
N THR A 24 10.26 -0.79 -4.76
CA THR A 24 9.22 0.04 -4.13
C THR A 24 9.79 1.34 -3.54
N ARG A 25 11.04 1.32 -3.04
CA ARG A 25 11.72 2.53 -2.57
C ARG A 25 12.15 3.42 -3.74
N SER A 26 12.70 2.87 -4.82
CA SER A 26 13.10 3.63 -6.01
C SER A 26 11.92 4.31 -6.71
N MET A 27 10.75 3.65 -6.73
CA MET A 27 9.50 4.25 -7.19
C MET A 27 8.99 5.36 -6.26
N ARG A 28 9.49 5.49 -5.03
CA ARG A 28 9.10 6.56 -4.10
C ARG A 28 10.07 7.73 -4.10
N THR A 29 11.36 7.51 -4.36
CA THR A 29 12.39 8.56 -4.33
C THR A 29 12.63 9.26 -5.66
N SER A 30 12.24 8.69 -6.80
CA SER A 30 12.48 9.29 -8.10
C SER A 30 11.68 10.60 -8.28
N PHE A 31 12.38 11.74 -8.34
CA PHE A 31 11.78 13.06 -8.50
C PHE A 31 10.94 13.17 -9.78
N LEU A 32 11.45 12.63 -10.90
CA LEU A 32 10.71 12.57 -12.17
C LEU A 32 9.39 11.79 -12.04
N TRP A 33 9.41 10.68 -11.29
CA TRP A 33 8.21 9.87 -11.06
C TRP A 33 7.21 10.55 -10.12
N GLN A 34 7.71 11.27 -9.11
CA GLN A 34 6.87 12.10 -8.23
C GLN A 34 6.16 13.21 -9.04
N CYS A 35 6.87 13.89 -9.96
CA CYS A 35 6.28 14.88 -10.85
C CYS A 35 5.20 14.27 -11.77
N TRP A 36 5.46 13.11 -12.36
CA TRP A 36 4.46 12.39 -13.17
C TRP A 36 3.20 12.06 -12.34
N ARG A 37 3.36 11.50 -11.14
CA ARG A 37 2.24 11.20 -10.25
C ARG A 37 1.46 12.44 -9.84
N PHE A 38 2.14 13.56 -9.60
CA PHE A 38 1.50 14.84 -9.30
C PHE A 38 0.62 15.28 -10.48
N VAL A 39 1.14 15.29 -11.70
CA VAL A 39 0.37 15.65 -12.90
C VAL A 39 -0.85 14.74 -13.09
N VAL A 40 -0.67 13.42 -13.00
CA VAL A 40 -1.77 12.45 -13.18
C VAL A 40 -2.88 12.64 -12.15
N ILE A 41 -2.54 12.89 -10.88
CA ILE A 41 -3.53 13.13 -9.82
C ILE A 41 -4.31 14.42 -10.09
N ASN A 42 -3.61 15.52 -10.43
CA ASN A 42 -4.25 16.80 -10.75
C ASN A 42 -5.19 16.69 -11.95
N ILE A 43 -4.79 15.99 -13.01
CA ILE A 43 -5.65 15.74 -14.18
C ILE A 43 -6.87 14.91 -13.79
N LYS A 44 -6.72 13.86 -12.98
CA LYS A 44 -7.85 13.04 -12.52
C LYS A 44 -8.84 13.85 -11.67
N MET A 45 -8.35 14.69 -10.77
CA MET A 45 -9.17 15.58 -9.95
C MET A 45 -9.92 16.59 -10.83
N LEU A 46 -9.23 17.21 -11.79
CA LEU A 46 -9.84 18.14 -12.74
C LEU A 46 -10.91 17.44 -13.59
N LYS A 47 -10.62 16.24 -14.10
CA LYS A 47 -11.57 15.44 -14.88
C LYS A 47 -12.80 15.04 -14.04
N LEU A 48 -12.62 14.69 -12.78
CA LEU A 48 -13.72 14.38 -11.86
C LEU A 48 -14.59 15.61 -11.63
N LEU A 49 -13.98 16.76 -11.32
CA LEU A 49 -14.68 18.02 -11.11
C LEU A 49 -15.44 18.46 -12.37
N ALA A 50 -14.81 18.38 -13.54
CA ALA A 50 -15.45 18.71 -14.82
C ALA A 50 -16.66 17.81 -15.13
N ARG A 51 -16.60 16.53 -14.77
CA ARG A 51 -17.74 15.61 -14.93
C ARG A 51 -18.84 15.82 -13.89
N SER A 52 -18.53 16.40 -12.74
CA SER A 52 -19.51 16.68 -11.68
C SER A 52 -20.31 17.97 -11.90
N HIS A 53 -19.83 18.85 -12.78
CA HIS A 53 -20.48 20.14 -13.10
C HIS A 53 -21.50 20.06 -14.25
N HIS A 54 -21.86 18.85 -14.70
CA HIS A 54 -22.89 18.58 -15.71
C HIS A 54 -23.98 17.67 -15.13
#